data_AF-B1JAK5-F1
#
_entry.id   AF-B1JAK5-F1
#
_cell.length_a   1.000
_cell.length_b   1.000
_cell.length_c   1.000
_cell.angle_alpha   90.00
_cell.angle_beta   90.00
_cell.angle_gamma   90.00
#
_symmetry.space_group_name_H-M   'P 1'
#
loop_
_entity.id
_entity.type
_entity.pdbx_description
1 polymer ?
#
loop_
_entity_poly.entity_id
_entity_poly.type
_entity_poly.pdbx_seq_one_letter_code
_entity_poly.pdbx_strand_id
1 'polypeptide(L)' 'MDQFNTSGLGLQKCLLALRKERDLLKAQGKDEEAQRLTRKIAGMEATLTGMPLEMKPPTLQ' A
#
# COMPACT_ATOMS: atom_id res chain seq x y z
N MET A 1 21.08 11.32 0.21
CA MET A 1 19.71 11.46 -0.32
C MET A 1 19.14 10.10 -0.75
N ASP A 2 19.53 8.96 -0.16
CA ASP A 2 19.18 7.62 -0.70
C ASP A 2 18.29 6.74 0.19
N GLN A 3 18.15 7.06 1.49
CA GLN A 3 17.32 6.24 2.40
C GLN A 3 15.82 6.32 2.10
N PHE A 4 15.37 7.43 1.51
CA PHE A 4 13.94 7.67 1.27
C PHE A 4 13.42 6.95 0.04
N ASN A 5 14.25 6.76 -0.99
CA ASN A 5 13.89 5.98 -2.18
C ASN A 5 13.71 4.48 -1.85
N THR A 6 14.54 3.93 -0.96
CA THR A 6 14.40 2.54 -0.50
C THR A 6 13.14 2.36 0.35
N SER A 7 12.81 3.35 1.17
CA SER A 7 11.62 3.34 2.04
C SER A 7 10.33 3.42 1.22
N GLY A 8 10.27 4.28 0.19
CA GLY A 8 9.13 4.38 -0.72
C GLY A 8 8.90 3.09 -1.54
N LEU A 9 9.97 2.49 -2.07
CA LEU A 9 9.91 1.20 -2.78
C LEU A 9 9.50 0.04 -1.86
N GLY A 10 9.99 0.02 -0.62
CA GLY A 10 9.59 -0.94 0.40
C GLY A 10 8.09 -0.86 0.69
N LEU A 11 7.57 0.36 0.89
CA LEU A 11 6.16 0.60 1.13
C LEU A 11 5.28 0.21 -0.07
N GLN A 12 5.70 0.51 -1.30
CA GLN A 12 5.00 0.07 -2.51
C GLN A 12 4.91 -1.46 -2.62
N LYS A 13 6.01 -2.18 -2.34
CA LYS A 13 6.03 -3.65 -2.33
C LYS A 13 5.12 -4.22 -1.24
N CYS A 14 5.14 -3.64 -0.03
CA CYS A 14 4.25 -4.03 1.05
C CYS A 14 2.78 -3.81 0.68
N LEU A 15 2.43 -2.68 0.08
CA LEU A 15 1.06 -2.40 -0.39
C LEU A 15 0.60 -3.40 -1.45
N LEU A 16 1.48 -3.76 -2.39
CA LEU A 16 1.18 -4.76 -3.41
C LEU A 16 0.89 -6.14 -2.78
N ALA A 17 1.68 -6.54 -1.78
CA ALA A 17 1.46 -7.79 -1.04
C ALA A 17 0.12 -7.77 -0.28
N LEU A 18 -0.19 -6.69 0.43
CA LEU A 18 -1.44 -6.53 1.17
C LEU A 18 -2.68 -6.54 0.26
N ARG A 19 -2.58 -5.96 -0.94
CA ARG A 19 -3.66 -6.01 -1.94
C ARG A 19 -3.91 -7.45 -2.43
N LYS A 20 -2.85 -8.21 -2.72
CA LYS A 20 -2.98 -9.63 -3.10
C LYS A 20 -3.61 -10.46 -1.98
N GLU A 21 -3.20 -10.23 -0.74
CA GLU A 21 -3.75 -10.93 0.42
C GLU A 21 -5.23 -10.60 0.64
N ARG A 22 -5.63 -9.34 0.51
CA ARG A 22 -7.05 -8.94 0.51
C ARG A 22 -7.84 -9.67 -0.55
N ASP A 23 -7.32 -9.75 -1.78
CA ASP A 23 -8.03 -10.39 -2.90
C ASP A 23 -8.16 -11.91 -2.68
N LEU A 24 -7.14 -12.53 -2.10
CA LEU A 24 -7.18 -13.93 -1.66
C LEU A 24 -8.24 -14.13 -0.56
N LEU A 25 -8.32 -13.24 0.43
CA LEU A 25 -9.32 -13.33 1.50
C LEU A 25 -10.73 -13.15 0.99
N LYS A 26 -10.96 -12.24 0.03
CA LYS A 26 -12.24 -12.12 -0.68
C LYS A 26 -12.59 -13.42 -1.42
N ALA A 27 -11.62 -14.01 -2.13
CA ALA A 27 -11.83 -15.28 -2.82
C ALA A 27 -12.14 -16.45 -1.85
N GLN A 28 -11.67 -16.37 -0.60
CA GLN A 28 -11.98 -17.32 0.47
C GLN A 28 -13.29 -17.02 1.22
N GLY A 29 -14.02 -15.97 0.86
CA GLY A 29 -15.24 -15.54 1.56
C GLY A 29 -15.00 -14.89 2.92
N LYS A 30 -13.76 -14.47 3.21
CA LYS A 30 -13.36 -13.81 4.46
C LYS A 30 -13.50 -12.30 4.35
N ASP A 31 -14.74 -11.84 4.15
CA ASP A 31 -15.03 -10.44 3.85
C ASP A 31 -14.65 -9.48 4.97
N GLU A 32 -14.78 -9.88 6.24
CA GLU A 32 -14.39 -9.05 7.39
C GLU A 32 -12.87 -8.82 7.45
N GLU A 33 -12.08 -9.87 7.24
CA GLU A 33 -10.61 -9.78 7.19
C GLU A 33 -10.18 -8.92 6.00
N ALA A 34 -10.80 -9.11 4.83
CA ALA A 34 -10.56 -8.28 3.64
C ALA A 34 -10.93 -6.81 3.84
N GLN A 35 -12.03 -6.51 4.55
CA GLN A 35 -12.39 -5.14 4.90
C GLN A 35 -11.40 -4.51 5.87
N ARG A 36 -10.90 -5.27 6.85
CA ARG A 36 -9.86 -4.80 7.78
C ARG A 36 -8.56 -4.46 7.05
N LEU A 37 -8.15 -5.31 6.10
CA LEU A 37 -7.02 -5.05 5.22
C LEU A 37 -7.24 -3.82 4.34
N THR A 38 -8.45 -3.65 3.79
CA THR A 38 -8.80 -2.49 2.98
C THR A 38 -8.64 -1.18 3.76
N ARG A 39 -9.11 -1.13 5.02
CA ARG A 39 -8.92 0.04 5.89
C ARG A 39 -7.45 0.32 6.20
N LYS A 40 -6.63 -0.71 6.43
CA LYS A 40 -5.18 -0.55 6.63
C LYS A 40 -4.49 -0.01 5.37
N ILE A 41 -4.81 -0.56 4.20
CA ILE A 41 -4.27 -0.12 2.91
C ILE A 41 -4.62 1.36 2.68
N ALA A 42 -5.88 1.75 2.89
CA ALA A 42 -6.31 3.13 2.73
C ALA A 42 -5.57 4.11 3.65
N GLY A 43 -5.29 3.74 4.90
CA GLY A 43 -4.50 4.58 5.82
C GLY A 43 -3.05 4.75 5.37
N MET A 44 -2.42 3.68 4.86
CA MET A 44 -1.06 3.72 4.31
C MET A 44 -1.00 4.56 3.02
N GLU A 45 -1.99 4.43 2.15
CA GLU A 45 -2.12 5.23 0.92
C GLU A 45 -2.40 6.70 1.21
N ALA A 46 -3.22 7.01 2.22
CA ALA A 46 -3.45 8.38 2.70
C ALA A 46 -2.15 9.02 3.23
N THR A 47 -1.35 8.24 3.95
CA THR A 47 -0.03 8.69 4.45
C THR A 47 0.93 8.96 3.29
N LEU A 48 0.91 8.13 2.25
CA LEU A 48 1.73 8.31 1.05
C LEU A 48 1.26 9.47 0.16
N THR A 49 -0.04 9.71 0.05
CA THR A 49 -0.60 10.83 -0.74
C THR A 49 -0.46 12.16 -0.02
N GLY A 50 -0.40 12.17 1.30
CA GLY A 50 -0.05 13.34 2.12
C GLY A 50 1.45 13.67 2.13
N MET A 51 2.31 12.82 1.56
CA MET A 51 3.73 13.13 1.40
C MET A 51 3.94 14.11 0.22
N PRO A 52 4.70 15.20 0.40
CA PRO A 52 5.08 16.14 -0.67
C PRO A 52 5.45 15.46 -1.99
N LEU A 53 5.02 16.05 -3.12
CA LEU A 53 5.22 15.53 -4.48
C LEU A 53 6.68 15.25 -4.87
N GLU A 54 7.66 15.84 -4.17
CA GLU A 54 9.09 15.51 -4.30
C GLU A 54 9.46 14.09 -3.81
N MET A 55 8.56 13.41 -3.10
CA MET A 55 8.69 12.04 -2.58
C MET A 55 7.88 11.00 -3.37
N LYS A 56 7.24 11.37 -4.49
CA LYS A 56 6.53 10.42 -5.35
C LYS A 56 7.54 9.75 -6.28
N PRO A 57 7.83 8.44 -6.14
CA PRO A 57 8.70 7.76 -7.10
C PRO A 57 8.02 7.80 -8.49
N PRO A 58 8.79 8.01 -9.58
CA PRO A 58 8.25 8.17 -10.93
C PRO A 58 7.57 6.92 -11.50
N THR A 59 7.42 5.85 -10.71
CA THR A 59 6.80 4.58 -11.10
C THR A 59 5.27 4.59 -11.00
N LEU A 60 4.65 5.69 -10.57
CA LEU A 60 3.20 5.91 -10.68
C LEU A 60 2.89 6.77 -11.92
N GLN A 61 3.12 6.17 -13.10
CA GLN A 61 2.38 6.51 -14.32
C GLN A 61 1.17 5.59 -14.42
#